data_AF-A0A969ZF88-F1
#
_entry.id   AF-A0A969ZF88-F1
#
_cell.length_a   1.000
_cell.length_b   1.000
_cell.length_c   1.000
_cell.angle_alpha   90.00
_cell.angle_beta   90.00
_cell.angle_gamma   90.00
#
_symmetry.space_group_name_H-M   'P 1'
#
loop_
_entity.id
_entity.type
_entity.pdbx_description
1 polymer ?
#
loop_
_entity_poly.entity_id
_entity_poly.type
_entity_poly.pdbx_seq_one_letter_code
_entity_poly.pdbx_strand_id
1 'polypeptide(L)'
;TYGAGMYNTGSSPTVVNCTFSVNTATYDGGGMMNDQSDTRVESCTFTGNTGRSGGGMFNFNCSPRLTNCTFSGNTATDTGGGMLNRDNSHLTAVNCTFSSNTATNHGGGVFNYNNSSPTMVNTIVWNNTATNNNGSSDIYQNGATLTLNYCVVDLNKCTFKNHAVLDQTNLISTDPVLIPLDKNGNALPVYSNAWIFGLGQGSPAINAGLGVGETVNNAAIPNQDQRGVARPQGAGVDIGAFEAVFHTISYDGNGGEGSMTADNMIEGETFELPACTFTAPAGKLFMTWAIGSAGSATTADAGTTYTFTGNTTVYAVYRDSVSRLYAEWTKGSDTPASFTSDAELTDFLYVMVSDNVVDPGNYDATAGSTKIAFKADFLKTLSEGLHPVNIVSRTGITYGILKIKSPPAPPKTSVPRTGDGMGIYTLPALMLLSAGTIILLIRRRKASQK
;
A
#
# COMPACT_ATOMS: atom_id res chain seq x y z
N THR A 1 -16.63 -17.72 38.64
CA THR A 1 -17.74 -17.44 37.69
C THR A 1 -17.47 -18.14 36.37
N TYR A 2 -18.52 -18.61 35.70
CA TYR A 2 -18.50 -19.16 34.32
C TYR A 2 -19.31 -18.22 33.42
N GLY A 3 -18.94 -18.10 32.13
CA GLY A 3 -19.74 -17.35 31.16
C GLY A 3 -20.00 -15.91 31.59
N ALA A 4 -18.95 -15.13 31.88
CA ALA A 4 -19.10 -13.86 32.60
C ALA A 4 -19.98 -12.83 31.86
N GLY A 5 -20.03 -12.87 30.53
CA GLY A 5 -21.01 -12.13 29.75
C GLY A 5 -22.34 -12.88 29.57
N MET A 6 -22.29 -14.16 29.18
CA MET A 6 -23.47 -15.02 29.02
C MET A 6 -23.14 -16.48 29.31
N TYR A 7 -24.00 -17.16 30.07
CA TYR A 7 -23.91 -18.60 30.32
C TYR A 7 -25.18 -19.31 29.86
N ASN A 8 -25.04 -20.18 28.86
CA ASN A 8 -26.11 -21.00 28.30
C ASN A 8 -25.91 -22.45 28.74
N THR A 9 -26.95 -23.04 29.34
CA THR A 9 -26.97 -24.45 29.74
C THR A 9 -28.23 -25.12 29.22
N GLY A 10 -28.10 -26.25 28.52
CA GLY A 10 -29.23 -27.01 27.94
C GLY A 10 -30.19 -26.18 27.09
N SER A 11 -29.72 -25.11 26.46
CA SER A 11 -30.55 -24.14 25.72
C SER A 11 -29.87 -23.71 24.43
N SER A 12 -30.63 -23.43 23.37
CA SER A 12 -30.07 -23.10 22.05
C SER A 12 -30.44 -21.68 21.60
N PRO A 13 -30.05 -20.62 22.34
CA PRO A 13 -30.40 -19.25 21.97
C PRO A 13 -29.76 -18.81 20.66
N THR A 14 -30.42 -17.84 20.02
CA THR A 14 -29.88 -17.05 18.90
C THR A 14 -29.41 -15.69 19.42
N VAL A 15 -28.15 -15.36 19.15
CA VAL A 15 -27.48 -14.12 19.59
C VAL A 15 -27.05 -13.36 18.35
N VAL A 16 -27.58 -12.15 18.14
CA VAL A 16 -27.37 -11.39 16.90
C VAL A 16 -26.96 -9.97 17.25
N ASN A 17 -25.97 -9.42 16.52
CA ASN A 17 -25.54 -8.02 16.65
C ASN A 17 -25.19 -7.61 18.09
N CYS A 18 -24.63 -8.53 18.87
CA CYS A 18 -24.25 -8.30 20.26
C CYS A 18 -22.75 -8.05 20.37
N THR A 19 -22.34 -7.37 21.44
CA THR A 19 -20.93 -7.30 21.83
C THR A 19 -20.72 -7.75 23.25
N PHE A 20 -19.79 -8.69 23.41
CA PHE A 20 -19.24 -9.13 24.69
C PHE A 20 -17.84 -8.55 24.80
N SER A 21 -17.67 -7.55 25.67
CA SER A 21 -16.39 -6.87 25.81
C SER A 21 -15.90 -6.80 27.25
N VAL A 22 -14.62 -7.09 27.48
CA VAL A 22 -13.94 -6.88 28.77
C VAL A 22 -14.60 -7.63 29.94
N ASN A 23 -15.22 -8.78 29.66
CA ASN A 23 -15.77 -9.66 30.69
C ASN A 23 -14.66 -10.54 31.28
N THR A 24 -14.70 -10.80 32.58
CA THR A 24 -13.71 -11.68 33.25
C THR A 24 -14.40 -12.81 34.01
N ALA A 25 -14.17 -14.04 33.57
CA ALA A 25 -14.60 -15.26 34.26
C ALA A 25 -13.46 -15.84 35.10
N THR A 26 -13.75 -16.26 36.33
CA THR A 26 -12.78 -17.00 37.16
C THR A 26 -12.47 -18.39 36.57
N TYR A 27 -13.47 -19.00 35.94
CA TYR A 27 -13.37 -20.29 35.27
C TYR A 27 -13.51 -20.06 33.77
N ASP A 28 -14.36 -20.82 33.08
CA ASP A 28 -14.35 -20.89 31.62
C ASP A 28 -15.37 -19.94 30.97
N GLY A 29 -15.11 -19.57 29.72
CA GLY A 29 -15.98 -18.70 28.91
C GLY A 29 -15.99 -17.25 29.39
N GLY A 30 -14.93 -16.48 29.08
CA GLY A 30 -14.84 -15.09 29.51
C GLY A 30 -16.00 -14.24 28.95
N GLY A 31 -16.22 -14.29 27.64
CA GLY A 31 -17.36 -13.64 27.00
C GLY A 31 -18.64 -14.48 27.09
N MET A 32 -18.57 -15.74 26.63
CA MET A 32 -19.71 -16.65 26.63
C MET A 32 -19.31 -18.10 26.97
N MET A 33 -20.16 -18.79 27.71
CA MET A 33 -20.08 -20.24 27.91
C MET A 33 -21.33 -20.94 27.38
N ASN A 34 -21.13 -21.97 26.56
CA ASN A 34 -22.17 -22.84 26.05
C ASN A 34 -21.93 -24.26 26.57
N ASP A 35 -22.88 -24.76 27.34
CA ASP A 35 -22.85 -26.09 27.94
C ASP A 35 -24.08 -26.85 27.47
N GLN A 36 -23.88 -27.89 26.66
CA GLN A 36 -24.97 -28.66 26.05
C GLN A 36 -25.97 -27.76 25.30
N SER A 37 -25.43 -26.74 24.62
CA SER A 37 -26.17 -25.60 24.08
C SER A 37 -25.71 -25.27 22.66
N ASP A 38 -26.47 -25.68 21.66
CA ASP A 38 -26.19 -25.44 20.23
C ASP A 38 -26.58 -24.01 19.83
N THR A 39 -25.78 -23.03 20.25
CA THR A 39 -26.08 -21.60 20.01
C THR A 39 -25.87 -21.18 18.57
N ARG A 40 -26.69 -20.23 18.11
CA ARG A 40 -26.51 -19.52 16.83
C ARG A 40 -26.06 -18.11 17.13
N VAL A 41 -24.84 -17.75 16.69
CA VAL A 41 -24.26 -16.43 16.97
C VAL A 41 -23.92 -15.73 15.66
N GLU A 42 -24.51 -14.56 15.44
CA GLU A 42 -24.42 -13.86 14.16
C GLU A 42 -24.03 -12.41 14.35
N SER A 43 -23.06 -11.94 13.55
CA SER A 43 -22.61 -10.56 13.54
C SER A 43 -22.21 -10.04 14.94
N CYS A 44 -21.64 -10.90 15.77
CA CYS A 44 -21.27 -10.56 17.16
C CYS A 44 -19.77 -10.33 17.32
N THR A 45 -19.42 -9.45 18.25
CA THR A 45 -18.03 -9.17 18.62
C THR A 45 -17.74 -9.68 20.03
N PHE A 46 -16.66 -10.44 20.17
CA PHE A 46 -16.08 -10.85 21.45
C PHE A 46 -14.69 -10.20 21.55
N THR A 47 -14.56 -9.17 22.39
CA THR A 47 -13.30 -8.40 22.48
C THR A 47 -12.78 -8.23 23.90
N GLY A 48 -11.49 -8.49 24.12
CA GLY A 48 -10.84 -8.24 25.41
C GLY A 48 -11.40 -9.05 26.59
N ASN A 49 -12.11 -10.15 26.34
CA ASN A 49 -12.66 -10.99 27.41
C ASN A 49 -11.59 -11.92 27.98
N THR A 50 -11.68 -12.22 29.27
CA THR A 50 -10.74 -13.08 29.99
C THR A 50 -11.45 -14.27 30.63
N GLY A 51 -10.91 -15.46 30.44
CA GLY A 51 -11.34 -16.68 31.14
C GLY A 51 -10.15 -17.58 31.43
N ARG A 52 -10.37 -18.66 32.18
CA ARG A 52 -9.39 -19.74 32.33
C ARG A 52 -9.21 -20.48 31.01
N SER A 53 -10.32 -20.96 30.44
CA SER A 53 -10.35 -21.56 29.11
C SER A 53 -11.46 -20.92 28.28
N GLY A 54 -11.21 -20.73 26.98
CA GLY A 54 -12.17 -20.02 26.11
C GLY A 54 -12.33 -18.56 26.52
N GLY A 55 -11.27 -17.75 26.34
CA GLY A 55 -11.28 -16.34 26.75
C GLY A 55 -12.45 -15.57 26.15
N GLY A 56 -12.68 -15.72 24.84
CA GLY A 56 -13.88 -15.21 24.17
C GLY A 56 -15.09 -16.12 24.39
N MET A 57 -14.96 -17.40 24.04
CA MET A 57 -16.05 -18.38 24.15
C MET A 57 -15.57 -19.78 24.54
N PHE A 58 -16.32 -20.45 25.41
CA PHE A 58 -16.10 -21.85 25.78
C PHE A 58 -17.32 -22.70 25.40
N ASN A 59 -17.10 -23.78 24.67
CA ASN A 59 -18.13 -24.71 24.20
C ASN A 59 -17.85 -26.11 24.73
N PHE A 60 -18.87 -26.70 25.36
CA PHE A 60 -18.79 -28.00 26.02
C PHE A 60 -19.98 -28.87 25.64
N ASN A 61 -19.68 -30.02 25.00
CA ASN A 61 -20.68 -30.97 24.51
C ASN A 61 -21.79 -30.30 23.67
N CYS A 62 -21.41 -29.40 22.75
CA CYS A 62 -22.34 -28.67 21.89
C CYS A 62 -21.75 -28.25 20.54
N SER A 63 -22.60 -27.94 19.57
CA SER A 63 -22.22 -27.62 18.19
C SER A 63 -22.68 -26.20 17.82
N PRO A 64 -22.00 -25.15 18.33
CA PRO A 64 -22.37 -23.78 18.05
C PRO A 64 -22.12 -23.42 16.58
N ARG A 65 -22.96 -22.53 16.04
CA ARG A 65 -22.83 -21.98 14.70
C ARG A 65 -22.56 -20.48 14.76
N LEU A 66 -21.42 -20.07 14.22
CA LEU A 66 -20.99 -18.68 14.14
C LEU A 66 -21.07 -18.17 12.70
N THR A 67 -21.56 -16.95 12.51
CA THR A 67 -21.57 -16.28 11.20
C THR A 67 -21.22 -14.81 11.35
N ASN A 68 -20.27 -14.29 10.57
CA ASN A 68 -19.86 -12.89 10.63
C ASN A 68 -19.38 -12.43 12.03
N CYS A 69 -18.76 -13.31 12.82
CA CYS A 69 -18.33 -12.98 14.17
C CYS A 69 -16.84 -12.62 14.22
N THR A 70 -16.50 -11.68 15.09
CA THR A 70 -15.10 -11.34 15.39
C THR A 70 -14.74 -11.69 16.83
N PHE A 71 -13.63 -12.40 17.00
CA PHE A 71 -12.97 -12.68 18.27
C PHE A 71 -11.62 -11.98 18.28
N SER A 72 -11.49 -10.95 19.12
CA SER A 72 -10.34 -10.05 19.16
C SER A 72 -9.78 -9.90 20.57
N GLY A 73 -8.47 -9.97 20.75
CA GLY A 73 -7.85 -9.56 22.02
C GLY A 73 -8.29 -10.37 23.24
N ASN A 74 -8.94 -11.53 23.08
CA ASN A 74 -9.43 -12.31 24.21
C ASN A 74 -8.28 -13.12 24.83
N THR A 75 -8.32 -13.30 26.14
CA THR A 75 -7.26 -13.94 26.92
C THR A 75 -7.76 -15.17 27.66
N ALA A 76 -7.09 -16.30 27.47
CA ALA A 76 -7.24 -17.49 28.29
C ALA A 76 -6.00 -17.71 29.15
N THR A 77 -6.16 -17.85 30.47
CA THR A 77 -5.02 -18.17 31.36
C THR A 77 -4.57 -19.63 31.28
N ASP A 78 -5.27 -20.46 30.49
CA ASP A 78 -4.90 -21.83 30.16
C ASP A 78 -4.94 -22.08 28.63
N THR A 79 -6.13 -22.32 28.05
CA THR A 79 -6.25 -22.72 26.63
C THR A 79 -7.42 -22.06 25.90
N GLY A 80 -7.28 -21.86 24.59
CA GLY A 80 -8.34 -21.30 23.75
C GLY A 80 -8.56 -19.82 24.02
N GLY A 81 -7.62 -18.96 23.63
CA GLY A 81 -7.70 -17.51 23.90
C GLY A 81 -8.95 -16.90 23.30
N GLY A 82 -9.19 -17.13 22.01
CA GLY A 82 -10.42 -16.75 21.33
C GLY A 82 -11.55 -17.71 21.66
N MET A 83 -11.32 -19.01 21.45
CA MET A 83 -12.33 -20.04 21.64
C MET A 83 -11.75 -21.38 22.09
N LEU A 84 -12.52 -22.10 22.91
CA LEU A 84 -12.30 -23.51 23.19
C LEU A 84 -13.54 -24.35 22.83
N ASN A 85 -13.33 -25.45 22.10
CA ASN A 85 -14.33 -26.48 21.81
C ASN A 85 -13.91 -27.81 22.43
N ARG A 86 -14.76 -28.38 23.31
CA ARG A 86 -14.40 -29.56 24.10
C ARG A 86 -15.52 -30.60 24.16
N ASP A 87 -15.12 -31.86 24.18
CA ASP A 87 -15.96 -33.04 24.42
C ASP A 87 -17.10 -33.15 23.39
N ASN A 88 -16.77 -33.58 22.16
CA ASN A 88 -17.72 -33.66 21.02
C ASN A 88 -18.35 -32.32 20.64
N SER A 89 -17.59 -31.22 20.71
CA SER A 89 -18.09 -29.91 20.31
C SER A 89 -17.75 -29.58 18.87
N HIS A 90 -18.75 -29.57 17.97
CA HIS A 90 -18.55 -29.43 16.52
C HIS A 90 -18.90 -28.02 16.04
N LEU A 91 -17.99 -27.07 16.30
CA LEU A 91 -18.12 -25.69 15.83
C LEU A 91 -18.32 -25.64 14.31
N THR A 92 -19.26 -24.82 13.85
CA THR A 92 -19.31 -24.34 12.46
C THR A 92 -19.12 -22.82 12.43
N ALA A 93 -18.02 -22.33 11.85
CA ALA A 93 -17.73 -20.91 11.69
C ALA A 93 -17.73 -20.50 10.22
N VAL A 94 -18.53 -19.49 9.87
CA VAL A 94 -18.63 -18.96 8.51
C VAL A 94 -18.34 -17.47 8.52
N ASN A 95 -17.39 -17.02 7.70
CA ASN A 95 -17.05 -15.59 7.61
C ASN A 95 -16.71 -15.00 8.98
N CYS A 96 -15.87 -15.69 9.75
CA CYS A 96 -15.44 -15.21 11.07
C CYS A 96 -13.98 -14.73 11.03
N THR A 97 -13.60 -13.93 12.02
CA THR A 97 -12.21 -13.50 12.22
C THR A 97 -11.79 -13.76 13.67
N PHE A 98 -10.74 -14.54 13.86
CA PHE A 98 -10.08 -14.77 15.16
C PHE A 98 -8.67 -14.19 15.09
N SER A 99 -8.46 -13.05 15.74
CA SER A 99 -7.15 -12.41 15.73
C SER A 99 -6.75 -11.82 17.07
N SER A 100 -5.46 -11.84 17.36
CA SER A 100 -4.86 -11.21 18.53
C SER A 100 -5.38 -11.75 19.86
N ASN A 101 -5.89 -12.98 19.84
CA ASN A 101 -6.27 -13.69 21.03
C ASN A 101 -5.05 -14.39 21.64
N THR A 102 -5.01 -14.48 22.96
CA THR A 102 -3.88 -15.01 23.72
C THR A 102 -4.31 -16.16 24.61
N ALA A 103 -3.57 -17.25 24.59
CA ALA A 103 -3.66 -18.32 25.58
C ALA A 103 -2.30 -18.52 26.25
N THR A 104 -2.30 -18.90 27.53
CA THR A 104 -1.04 -19.24 28.20
C THR A 104 -0.42 -20.51 27.63
N ASN A 105 -1.22 -21.56 27.42
CA ASN A 105 -0.72 -22.86 26.98
C ASN A 105 -0.94 -23.11 25.49
N HIS A 106 -2.18 -23.28 25.02
CA HIS A 106 -2.45 -23.78 23.66
C HIS A 106 -3.63 -23.09 22.99
N GLY A 107 -3.55 -22.93 21.66
CA GLY A 107 -4.62 -22.41 20.83
C GLY A 107 -4.96 -20.97 21.22
N GLY A 108 -4.06 -20.03 20.96
CA GLY A 108 -4.33 -18.61 21.17
C GLY A 108 -5.61 -18.18 20.46
N GLY A 109 -5.79 -18.59 19.20
CA GLY A 109 -7.04 -18.41 18.47
C GLY A 109 -8.09 -19.41 18.90
N VAL A 110 -7.91 -20.68 18.51
CA VAL A 110 -8.89 -21.76 18.74
C VAL A 110 -8.21 -23.02 19.29
N PHE A 111 -8.76 -23.58 20.36
CA PHE A 111 -8.35 -24.86 20.94
C PHE A 111 -9.49 -25.88 20.85
N ASN A 112 -9.22 -27.01 20.21
CA ASN A 112 -10.20 -28.10 20.03
C ASN A 112 -9.70 -29.37 20.71
N TYR A 113 -10.56 -29.99 21.51
CA TYR A 113 -10.18 -31.10 22.36
C TYR A 113 -11.27 -32.17 22.47
N ASN A 114 -10.82 -33.41 22.70
CA ASN A 114 -11.64 -34.57 23.00
C ASN A 114 -12.77 -34.80 21.97
N ASN A 115 -12.38 -35.26 20.79
CA ASN A 115 -13.27 -35.62 19.67
C ASN A 115 -14.08 -34.45 19.07
N SER A 116 -13.66 -33.21 19.31
CA SER A 116 -14.26 -32.02 18.69
C SER A 116 -13.78 -31.85 17.24
N SER A 117 -14.71 -31.81 16.29
CA SER A 117 -14.42 -31.69 14.84
C SER A 117 -14.97 -30.38 14.27
N PRO A 118 -14.25 -29.26 14.43
CA PRO A 118 -14.70 -27.95 13.93
C PRO A 118 -14.60 -27.86 12.40
N THR A 119 -15.54 -27.11 11.81
CA THR A 119 -15.54 -26.71 10.40
C THR A 119 -15.50 -25.19 10.30
N MET A 120 -14.52 -24.65 9.58
CA MET A 120 -14.37 -23.22 9.34
C MET A 120 -14.38 -22.94 7.85
N VAL A 121 -15.16 -21.93 7.45
CA VAL A 121 -15.37 -21.56 6.05
C VAL A 121 -15.27 -20.06 5.91
N ASN A 122 -14.59 -19.55 4.87
CA ASN A 122 -14.38 -18.12 4.69
C ASN A 122 -13.85 -17.44 5.97
N THR A 123 -13.02 -18.12 6.75
CA THR A 123 -12.66 -17.68 8.11
C THR A 123 -11.16 -17.38 8.21
N ILE A 124 -10.83 -16.29 8.90
CA ILE A 124 -9.46 -15.89 9.21
C ILE A 124 -9.13 -16.31 10.64
N VAL A 125 -8.03 -17.03 10.82
CA VAL A 125 -7.41 -17.26 12.13
C VAL A 125 -5.95 -16.86 12.01
N TRP A 126 -5.61 -15.69 12.56
CA TRP A 126 -4.29 -15.09 12.34
C TRP A 126 -3.83 -14.26 13.54
N ASN A 127 -2.53 -14.06 13.69
CA ASN A 127 -1.94 -13.20 14.71
C ASN A 127 -2.42 -13.49 16.14
N ASN A 128 -2.70 -14.76 16.46
CA ASN A 128 -2.97 -15.15 17.83
C ASN A 128 -1.66 -15.53 18.54
N THR A 129 -1.70 -15.76 19.85
CA THR A 129 -0.51 -16.09 20.66
C THR A 129 -0.79 -17.21 21.65
N ALA A 130 0.09 -18.21 21.70
CA ALA A 130 0.17 -19.17 22.80
C ALA A 130 1.54 -19.04 23.50
N THR A 131 1.59 -18.50 24.73
CA THR A 131 2.86 -18.03 25.32
C THR A 131 3.83 -19.15 25.67
N ASN A 132 3.33 -20.33 26.06
CA ASN A 132 4.16 -21.43 26.57
C ASN A 132 4.42 -22.55 25.54
N ASN A 133 3.94 -22.45 24.30
CA ASN A 133 3.89 -23.61 23.40
C ASN A 133 4.57 -23.45 22.04
N ASN A 134 5.82 -22.95 22.02
CA ASN A 134 6.77 -23.06 20.91
C ASN A 134 6.19 -22.94 19.47
N GLY A 135 5.15 -22.11 19.26
CA GLY A 135 4.60 -21.85 17.93
C GLY A 135 3.11 -22.14 17.70
N SER A 136 2.38 -22.93 18.50
CA SER A 136 0.95 -23.23 18.22
C SER A 136 -0.01 -22.11 18.63
N SER A 137 0.16 -20.95 18.03
CA SER A 137 -0.55 -19.77 18.44
C SER A 137 -1.95 -19.65 17.86
N ASP A 138 -2.21 -20.16 16.65
CA ASP A 138 -3.48 -19.96 15.96
C ASP A 138 -4.48 -21.06 16.30
N ILE A 139 -4.25 -22.30 15.84
CA ILE A 139 -5.18 -23.42 16.07
C ILE A 139 -4.46 -24.60 16.71
N TYR A 140 -5.04 -25.16 17.76
CA TYR A 140 -4.61 -26.44 18.32
C TYR A 140 -5.73 -27.46 18.17
N GLN A 141 -5.47 -28.54 17.42
CA GLN A 141 -6.39 -29.63 17.19
C GLN A 141 -5.89 -30.90 17.89
N ASN A 142 -6.68 -31.43 18.83
CA ASN A 142 -6.36 -32.64 19.57
C ASN A 142 -7.38 -33.75 19.29
N GLY A 143 -6.98 -34.70 18.42
CA GLY A 143 -7.86 -35.74 17.89
C GLY A 143 -8.86 -35.22 16.85
N ALA A 144 -9.61 -36.13 16.24
CA ALA A 144 -10.66 -35.87 15.26
C ALA A 144 -10.27 -34.94 14.08
N THR A 145 -11.25 -34.40 13.34
CA THR A 145 -10.98 -33.68 12.08
C THR A 145 -11.20 -32.18 12.23
N LEU A 146 -10.19 -31.38 11.88
CA LEU A 146 -10.34 -29.95 11.59
C LEU A 146 -10.59 -29.77 10.10
N THR A 147 -11.69 -29.13 9.73
CA THR A 147 -12.01 -28.79 8.33
C THR A 147 -11.82 -27.29 8.08
N LEU A 148 -10.93 -26.92 7.16
CA LEU A 148 -10.68 -25.54 6.73
C LEU A 148 -11.00 -25.38 5.23
N ASN A 149 -12.00 -24.58 4.90
CA ASN A 149 -12.39 -24.35 3.51
C ASN A 149 -12.42 -22.85 3.18
N TYR A 150 -11.64 -22.38 2.22
CA TYR A 150 -11.52 -20.93 1.95
C TYR A 150 -11.12 -20.15 3.21
N CYS A 151 -10.05 -20.57 3.89
CA CYS A 151 -9.61 -19.94 5.13
C CYS A 151 -8.25 -19.25 4.95
N VAL A 152 -7.97 -18.26 5.81
CA VAL A 152 -6.61 -17.71 5.98
C VAL A 152 -6.06 -18.14 7.33
N VAL A 153 -5.05 -19.02 7.33
CA VAL A 153 -4.42 -19.57 8.54
C VAL A 153 -2.94 -19.90 8.27
N ASP A 154 -2.04 -19.49 9.17
CA ASP A 154 -0.66 -19.98 9.14
C ASP A 154 -0.59 -21.38 9.77
N LEU A 155 -0.44 -22.41 8.93
CA LEU A 155 -0.32 -23.79 9.43
C LEU A 155 0.94 -24.02 10.28
N ASN A 156 1.98 -23.19 10.13
CA ASN A 156 3.15 -23.26 11.01
C ASN A 156 2.82 -22.79 12.43
N LYS A 157 1.71 -22.06 12.59
CA LYS A 157 1.15 -21.65 13.88
C LYS A 157 0.08 -22.59 14.41
N CYS A 158 -0.15 -23.71 13.73
CA CYS A 158 -1.10 -24.72 14.12
C CYS A 158 -0.42 -25.95 14.72
N THR A 159 -1.12 -26.69 15.58
CA THR A 159 -0.66 -27.98 16.11
C THR A 159 -1.74 -29.04 15.99
N PHE A 160 -1.35 -30.20 15.51
CA PHE A 160 -2.20 -31.38 15.34
C PHE A 160 -1.65 -32.51 16.22
N LYS A 161 -2.45 -33.01 17.16
CA LYS A 161 -2.06 -34.08 18.11
C LYS A 161 -3.08 -35.21 18.13
N ASN A 162 -2.69 -36.35 18.68
CA ASN A 162 -3.56 -37.51 18.94
C ASN A 162 -4.35 -37.95 17.69
N HIS A 163 -3.66 -38.11 16.56
CA HIS A 163 -4.24 -38.48 15.27
C HIS A 163 -5.28 -37.49 14.73
N ALA A 164 -5.15 -36.21 15.07
CA ALA A 164 -5.89 -35.15 14.42
C ALA A 164 -5.68 -35.17 12.89
N VAL A 165 -6.77 -35.01 12.15
CA VAL A 165 -6.79 -34.91 10.69
C VAL A 165 -7.08 -33.47 10.29
N LEU A 166 -6.33 -32.96 9.32
CA LEU A 166 -6.62 -31.69 8.66
C LEU A 166 -7.25 -31.99 7.30
N ASP A 167 -8.52 -31.61 7.14
CA ASP A 167 -9.18 -31.55 5.84
C ASP A 167 -9.17 -30.09 5.37
N GLN A 168 -8.52 -29.80 4.25
CA GLN A 168 -8.33 -28.42 3.80
C GLN A 168 -8.57 -28.25 2.31
N THR A 169 -9.24 -27.16 1.95
CA THR A 169 -9.50 -26.76 0.56
C THR A 169 -9.38 -25.24 0.46
N ASN A 170 -8.69 -24.74 -0.57
CA ASN A 170 -8.47 -23.30 -0.81
C ASN A 170 -7.95 -22.53 0.43
N LEU A 171 -6.96 -23.12 1.11
CA LEU A 171 -6.31 -22.48 2.25
C LEU A 171 -5.27 -21.46 1.77
N ILE A 172 -5.30 -20.26 2.36
CA ILE A 172 -4.30 -19.22 2.21
C ILE A 172 -3.45 -19.18 3.49
N SER A 173 -2.12 -19.21 3.33
CA SER A 173 -1.18 -19.28 4.46
C SER A 173 -0.24 -18.06 4.54
N THR A 174 -0.59 -16.96 3.88
CA THR A 174 0.14 -15.70 3.91
C THR A 174 -0.62 -14.66 4.74
N ASP A 175 0.10 -13.63 5.20
CA ASP A 175 -0.47 -12.58 6.04
C ASP A 175 -1.74 -11.97 5.41
N PRO A 176 -2.90 -12.00 6.09
CA PRO A 176 -4.14 -11.38 5.64
C PRO A 176 -4.11 -9.86 5.63
N VAL A 177 -3.03 -9.20 6.10
CA VAL A 177 -2.90 -7.73 6.13
C VAL A 177 -4.08 -7.11 6.86
N LEU A 178 -4.35 -7.56 8.09
CA LEU A 178 -5.47 -7.07 8.88
C LEU A 178 -5.21 -5.63 9.35
N ILE A 179 -6.26 -4.80 9.32
CA ILE A 179 -6.26 -3.47 9.92
C ILE A 179 -7.11 -3.54 11.19
N PRO A 180 -6.54 -3.37 12.40
CA PRO A 180 -7.33 -3.34 13.62
C PRO A 180 -8.19 -2.06 13.65
N LEU A 181 -9.50 -2.20 13.87
CA LEU A 181 -10.44 -1.07 13.93
C LEU A 181 -11.12 -0.98 15.29
N ASP A 182 -11.39 0.23 15.76
CA ASP A 182 -12.21 0.49 16.95
C ASP A 182 -13.71 0.28 16.67
N LYS A 183 -14.55 0.46 17.70
CA LYS A 183 -16.02 0.31 17.59
C LYS A 183 -16.68 1.28 16.60
N ASN A 184 -16.00 2.37 16.25
CA ASN A 184 -16.48 3.38 15.31
C ASN A 184 -15.89 3.18 13.90
N GLY A 185 -15.06 2.14 13.70
CA GLY A 185 -14.41 1.85 12.43
C GLY A 185 -13.09 2.60 12.20
N ASN A 186 -12.54 3.29 13.21
CA ASN A 186 -11.25 3.97 13.06
C ASN A 186 -10.09 2.99 13.21
N ALA A 187 -9.07 3.12 12.37
CA ALA A 187 -7.85 2.32 12.49
C ALA A 187 -7.13 2.56 13.82
N LEU A 188 -6.60 1.48 14.40
CA LEU A 188 -5.87 1.47 15.66
C LEU A 188 -4.38 1.17 15.42
N PRO A 189 -3.48 1.71 16.24
CA PRO A 189 -2.06 1.36 16.19
C PRO A 189 -1.75 0.00 16.85
N VAL A 190 -2.68 -0.54 17.65
CA VAL A 190 -2.47 -1.77 18.43
C VAL A 190 -3.65 -2.72 18.26
N TYR A 191 -3.32 -3.99 17.99
CA TYR A 191 -4.30 -5.05 17.72
C TYR A 191 -5.12 -5.49 18.94
N SER A 192 -4.56 -5.43 20.16
CA SER A 192 -5.21 -5.98 21.37
C SER A 192 -6.51 -5.28 21.76
N ASN A 193 -6.79 -4.10 21.21
CA ASN A 193 -7.99 -3.31 21.47
C ASN A 193 -8.95 -3.26 20.28
N ALA A 194 -8.69 -4.06 19.24
CA ALA A 194 -9.52 -4.06 18.04
C ALA A 194 -10.92 -4.61 18.36
N TRP A 195 -11.93 -3.94 17.82
CA TRP A 195 -13.32 -4.36 17.86
C TRP A 195 -13.64 -5.28 16.68
N ILE A 196 -13.15 -4.90 15.49
CA ILE A 196 -13.20 -5.66 14.26
C ILE A 196 -11.86 -5.51 13.52
N PHE A 197 -11.69 -6.27 12.44
CA PHE A 197 -10.51 -6.17 11.58
C PHE A 197 -10.95 -5.91 10.14
N GLY A 198 -10.46 -4.81 9.57
CA GLY A 198 -10.53 -4.54 8.13
C GLY A 198 -9.46 -5.32 7.36
N LEU A 199 -9.53 -5.26 6.03
CA LEU A 199 -8.54 -5.84 5.12
C LEU A 199 -7.76 -4.71 4.45
N GLY A 200 -6.43 -4.74 4.58
CA GLY A 200 -5.53 -3.76 3.97
C GLY A 200 -5.29 -4.00 2.49
N GLN A 201 -4.75 -2.98 1.83
CA GLN A 201 -4.41 -3.03 0.40
C GLN A 201 -3.48 -4.23 0.12
N GLY A 202 -3.86 -5.05 -0.86
CA GLY A 202 -3.09 -6.24 -1.24
C GLY A 202 -3.32 -7.47 -0.35
N SER A 203 -4.28 -7.42 0.58
CA SER A 203 -4.66 -8.60 1.37
C SER A 203 -5.03 -9.78 0.47
N PRO A 204 -4.50 -10.99 0.73
CA PRO A 204 -4.87 -12.20 -0.01
C PRO A 204 -6.28 -12.69 0.33
N ALA A 205 -6.92 -12.15 1.37
CA ALA A 205 -8.30 -12.48 1.74
C ALA A 205 -9.34 -11.81 0.82
N ILE A 206 -8.93 -10.76 0.09
CA ILE A 206 -9.79 -9.97 -0.78
C ILE A 206 -10.20 -10.77 -2.02
N ASN A 207 -11.51 -10.81 -2.32
CA ASN A 207 -12.15 -11.51 -3.43
C ASN A 207 -11.83 -13.02 -3.50
N ALA A 208 -11.42 -13.62 -2.39
CA ALA A 208 -10.87 -14.97 -2.36
C ALA A 208 -11.82 -16.01 -1.76
N GLY A 209 -12.97 -15.61 -1.22
CA GLY A 209 -13.90 -16.46 -0.50
C GLY A 209 -14.91 -17.19 -1.37
N LEU A 210 -15.55 -18.19 -0.77
CA LEU A 210 -16.71 -18.90 -1.30
C LEU A 210 -17.89 -17.93 -1.51
N GLY A 211 -18.66 -18.11 -2.59
CA GLY A 211 -19.72 -17.19 -3.00
C GLY A 211 -20.94 -17.15 -2.08
N VAL A 212 -21.68 -16.03 -2.11
CA VAL A 212 -22.93 -15.85 -1.36
C VAL A 212 -23.95 -16.94 -1.70
N GLY A 213 -24.59 -17.50 -0.67
CA GLY A 213 -25.62 -18.53 -0.82
C GLY A 213 -25.08 -19.96 -0.97
N GLU A 214 -23.78 -20.13 -1.25
CA GLU A 214 -23.15 -21.45 -1.16
C GLU A 214 -23.15 -21.95 0.29
N THR A 215 -23.33 -23.26 0.48
CA THR A 215 -23.52 -23.87 1.80
C THR A 215 -22.45 -24.89 2.11
N VAL A 216 -21.88 -24.80 3.31
CA VAL A 216 -20.98 -25.82 3.86
C VAL A 216 -21.48 -26.18 5.25
N ASN A 217 -21.64 -27.47 5.54
CA ASN A 217 -22.22 -27.98 6.80
C ASN A 217 -23.53 -27.27 7.21
N ASN A 218 -24.46 -27.13 6.26
CA ASN A 218 -25.74 -26.42 6.41
C ASN A 218 -25.61 -24.92 6.79
N ALA A 219 -24.43 -24.33 6.63
CA ALA A 219 -24.19 -22.91 6.86
C ALA A 219 -23.97 -22.20 5.51
N ALA A 220 -24.88 -21.29 5.17
CA ALA A 220 -24.77 -20.47 3.96
C ALA A 220 -23.81 -19.29 4.16
N ILE A 221 -23.06 -18.94 3.12
CA ILE A 221 -22.33 -17.67 3.06
C ILE A 221 -23.34 -16.52 3.02
N PRO A 222 -23.30 -15.57 3.97
CA PRO A 222 -24.28 -14.48 4.05
C PRO A 222 -24.01 -13.41 2.97
N ASN A 223 -25.07 -12.70 2.57
CA ASN A 223 -25.01 -11.62 1.58
C ASN A 223 -24.55 -10.26 2.14
N GLN A 224 -24.22 -10.21 3.43
CA GLN A 224 -23.69 -9.05 4.12
C GLN A 224 -22.56 -9.47 5.06
N ASP A 225 -21.65 -8.55 5.37
CA ASP A 225 -20.60 -8.73 6.37
C ASP A 225 -21.10 -8.40 7.79
N GLN A 226 -20.20 -8.41 8.79
CA GLN A 226 -20.55 -8.12 10.18
C GLN A 226 -21.16 -6.72 10.40
N ARG A 227 -20.86 -5.74 9.54
CA ARG A 227 -21.33 -4.35 9.64
C ARG A 227 -22.61 -4.12 8.85
N GLY A 228 -23.05 -5.10 8.05
CA GLY A 228 -24.16 -4.98 7.12
C GLY A 228 -23.74 -4.53 5.72
N VAL A 229 -22.45 -4.46 5.40
CA VAL A 229 -21.96 -4.15 4.04
C VAL A 229 -22.28 -5.32 3.12
N ALA A 230 -22.87 -5.06 1.96
CA ALA A 230 -23.27 -6.10 1.02
C ALA A 230 -22.07 -6.84 0.44
N ARG A 231 -22.23 -8.14 0.19
CA ARG A 231 -21.22 -8.98 -0.47
C ARG A 231 -21.65 -9.39 -1.88
N PRO A 232 -20.71 -9.45 -2.86
CA PRO A 232 -19.37 -8.90 -2.81
C PRO A 232 -19.34 -7.39 -3.11
N GLN A 233 -18.33 -6.66 -2.62
CA GLN A 233 -18.04 -5.28 -3.07
C GLN A 233 -17.00 -5.24 -4.19
N GLY A 234 -16.19 -6.29 -4.34
CA GLY A 234 -15.26 -6.48 -5.44
C GLY A 234 -15.69 -7.59 -6.41
N ALA A 235 -14.71 -8.27 -6.99
CA ALA A 235 -14.92 -9.39 -7.91
C ALA A 235 -15.45 -10.67 -7.23
N GLY A 236 -15.32 -10.80 -5.90
CA GLY A 236 -15.71 -11.98 -5.13
C GLY A 236 -15.92 -11.63 -3.66
N VAL A 237 -16.39 -12.60 -2.88
CA VAL A 237 -16.58 -12.44 -1.42
C VAL A 237 -15.21 -12.40 -0.75
N ASP A 238 -15.05 -11.55 0.25
CA ASP A 238 -13.84 -11.55 1.07
C ASP A 238 -13.87 -12.65 2.14
N ILE A 239 -12.71 -13.25 2.40
CA ILE A 239 -12.52 -14.17 3.52
C ILE A 239 -12.50 -13.35 4.82
N GLY A 240 -13.23 -13.80 5.84
CA GLY A 240 -13.34 -13.15 7.15
C GLY A 240 -14.70 -12.52 7.43
N ALA A 241 -14.78 -11.81 8.56
CA ALA A 241 -16.00 -11.12 9.02
C ALA A 241 -16.27 -9.76 8.34
N PHE A 242 -15.32 -9.27 7.55
CA PHE A 242 -15.31 -7.94 6.95
C PHE A 242 -15.29 -8.05 5.43
N GLU A 243 -16.04 -7.18 4.75
CA GLU A 243 -15.99 -7.01 3.30
C GLU A 243 -15.38 -5.64 2.95
N ALA A 244 -14.27 -5.63 2.21
CA ALA A 244 -13.58 -4.43 1.77
C ALA A 244 -14.41 -3.66 0.75
N VAL A 245 -14.63 -2.38 1.01
CA VAL A 245 -15.27 -1.46 0.07
C VAL A 245 -14.17 -0.79 -0.74
N PHE A 246 -14.37 -0.69 -2.06
CA PHE A 246 -13.41 -0.07 -2.96
C PHE A 246 -13.90 1.29 -3.44
N HIS A 247 -12.96 2.22 -3.61
CA HIS A 247 -13.18 3.50 -4.26
C HIS A 247 -12.30 3.63 -5.50
N THR A 248 -12.93 4.00 -6.61
CA THR A 248 -12.23 4.24 -7.87
C THR A 248 -11.71 5.68 -7.92
N ILE A 249 -10.40 5.80 -8.16
CA ILE A 249 -9.71 7.06 -8.38
C ILE A 249 -9.46 7.21 -9.87
N SER A 250 -10.19 8.14 -10.50
CA SER A 250 -10.07 8.44 -11.92
C SER A 250 -9.23 9.69 -12.14
N TYR A 251 -8.59 9.78 -13.30
CA TYR A 251 -7.68 10.88 -13.62
C TYR A 251 -8.19 11.67 -14.82
N ASP A 252 -8.30 12.98 -14.67
CA ASP A 252 -8.63 13.91 -15.74
C ASP A 252 -7.41 14.78 -16.04
N GLY A 253 -6.99 14.79 -17.31
CA GLY A 253 -5.86 15.57 -17.78
C GLY A 253 -6.10 17.07 -17.75
N ASN A 254 -7.34 17.54 -17.57
CA ASN A 254 -7.71 18.95 -17.41
C ASN A 254 -7.06 19.88 -18.45
N GLY A 255 -7.17 19.50 -19.72
CA GLY A 255 -6.56 20.16 -20.86
C GLY A 255 -5.21 19.58 -21.32
N GLY A 256 -4.58 18.71 -20.52
CA GLY A 256 -3.47 17.88 -20.94
C GLY A 256 -3.90 16.71 -21.83
N GLU A 257 -2.98 16.22 -22.67
CA GLU A 257 -3.22 15.12 -23.61
C GLU A 257 -2.77 13.77 -23.05
N GLY A 258 -3.42 12.69 -23.48
CA GLY A 258 -3.14 11.33 -23.03
C GLY A 258 -4.22 10.78 -22.10
N SER A 259 -3.92 9.68 -21.42
CA SER A 259 -4.83 9.00 -20.50
C SER A 259 -4.05 8.30 -19.39
N MET A 260 -4.66 8.22 -18.21
CA MET A 260 -4.19 7.41 -17.09
C MET A 260 -5.26 6.37 -16.74
N THR A 261 -4.83 5.16 -16.43
CA THR A 261 -5.72 4.10 -15.95
C THR A 261 -6.24 4.50 -14.57
N ALA A 262 -7.53 4.28 -14.31
CA ALA A 262 -8.08 4.49 -12.99
C ALA A 262 -7.49 3.48 -11.99
N ASP A 263 -7.22 3.95 -10.79
CA ASP A 263 -6.76 3.12 -9.68
C ASP A 263 -7.93 2.81 -8.75
N ASN A 264 -7.78 1.75 -7.95
CA ASN A 264 -8.71 1.42 -6.88
C ASN A 264 -7.98 1.43 -5.55
N MET A 265 -8.64 1.97 -4.53
CA MET A 265 -8.19 1.91 -3.15
C MET A 265 -9.27 1.31 -2.27
N ILE A 266 -8.88 0.85 -1.08
CA ILE A 266 -9.80 0.37 -0.06
C ILE A 266 -10.27 1.55 0.80
N GLU A 267 -11.56 1.59 1.13
CA GLU A 267 -12.14 2.58 2.02
C GLU A 267 -11.41 2.60 3.38
N GLY A 268 -11.07 3.81 3.86
CA GLY A 268 -10.39 4.01 5.14
C GLY A 268 -8.86 3.90 5.09
N GLU A 269 -8.29 3.46 3.97
CA GLU A 269 -6.83 3.46 3.74
C GLU A 269 -6.35 4.80 3.17
N THR A 270 -5.02 4.99 3.14
CA THR A 270 -4.40 6.11 2.43
C THR A 270 -3.93 5.66 1.04
N PHE A 271 -4.10 6.53 0.03
CA PHE A 271 -3.68 6.29 -1.35
C PHE A 271 -2.60 7.29 -1.76
N GLU A 272 -1.45 6.79 -2.26
CA GLU A 272 -0.39 7.64 -2.80
C GLU A 272 -0.73 8.09 -4.22
N LEU A 273 -0.82 9.40 -4.44
CA LEU A 273 -1.14 9.96 -5.75
C LEU A 273 0.01 9.74 -6.74
N PRO A 274 -0.25 9.16 -7.92
CA PRO A 274 0.81 8.88 -8.88
C PRO A 274 1.37 10.14 -9.53
N ALA A 275 2.56 10.01 -10.10
CA ALA A 275 3.09 11.01 -11.02
C ALA A 275 2.15 11.21 -12.22
N CYS A 276 1.94 12.46 -12.61
CA CYS A 276 1.15 12.78 -13.78
C CYS A 276 1.86 12.33 -15.06
N THR A 277 1.18 11.51 -15.86
CA THR A 277 1.69 11.03 -17.17
C THR A 277 1.02 11.71 -18.36
N PHE A 278 0.04 12.61 -18.11
CA PHE A 278 -0.51 13.46 -19.16
C PHE A 278 0.57 14.37 -19.74
N THR A 279 0.55 14.53 -21.06
CA THR A 279 1.33 15.56 -21.72
C THR A 279 0.69 16.91 -21.39
N ALA A 280 1.42 17.77 -20.67
CA ALA A 280 0.91 19.08 -20.29
C ALA A 280 0.55 19.94 -21.52
N PRO A 281 -0.44 20.85 -21.40
CA PRO A 281 -0.74 21.81 -22.45
C PRO A 281 0.51 22.60 -22.88
N ALA A 282 0.52 23.09 -24.13
CA ALA A 282 1.63 23.88 -24.64
C ALA A 282 1.95 25.06 -23.72
N GLY A 283 3.23 25.18 -23.35
CA GLY A 283 3.68 26.26 -22.47
C GLY A 283 3.28 26.08 -21.00
N LYS A 284 2.95 24.86 -20.55
CA LYS A 284 2.59 24.57 -19.15
C LYS A 284 3.44 23.43 -18.56
N LEU A 285 3.46 23.34 -17.23
CA LEU A 285 4.04 22.24 -16.45
C LEU A 285 3.03 21.75 -15.41
N PHE A 286 2.99 20.45 -15.16
CA PHE A 286 2.18 19.87 -14.08
C PHE A 286 2.68 20.38 -12.73
N MET A 287 1.74 20.68 -11.84
CA MET A 287 2.00 21.20 -10.50
C MET A 287 1.53 20.22 -9.43
N THR A 288 0.25 19.87 -9.43
CA THR A 288 -0.41 19.09 -8.37
C THR A 288 -1.70 18.47 -8.88
N TRP A 289 -2.36 17.63 -8.08
CA TRP A 289 -3.69 17.12 -8.37
C TRP A 289 -4.75 17.92 -7.60
N ALA A 290 -5.80 18.40 -8.28
CA ALA A 290 -7.01 18.92 -7.65
C ALA A 290 -8.00 17.78 -7.40
N ILE A 291 -8.52 17.69 -6.17
CA ILE A 291 -9.34 16.56 -5.73
C ILE A 291 -10.83 16.85 -5.94
N GLY A 292 -11.52 15.97 -6.66
CA GLY A 292 -12.98 15.98 -6.86
C GLY A 292 -13.48 16.93 -7.96
N SER A 293 -12.79 18.04 -8.21
CA SER A 293 -13.10 18.96 -9.33
C SER A 293 -11.87 19.74 -9.78
N ALA A 294 -11.86 20.17 -11.04
CA ALA A 294 -10.74 20.91 -11.65
C ALA A 294 -10.37 22.23 -10.92
N GLY A 295 -11.34 22.86 -10.25
CA GLY A 295 -11.15 24.11 -9.50
C GLY A 295 -11.09 23.91 -7.98
N SER A 296 -10.90 22.68 -7.51
CA SER A 296 -10.88 22.37 -6.08
C SER A 296 -9.73 23.08 -5.36
N ALA A 297 -10.04 23.69 -4.21
CA ALA A 297 -9.01 24.21 -3.31
C ALA A 297 -8.27 23.09 -2.56
N THR A 298 -8.84 21.89 -2.53
CA THR A 298 -8.18 20.70 -1.98
C THR A 298 -7.29 20.10 -3.06
N THR A 299 -5.98 20.30 -2.91
CA THR A 299 -4.96 19.75 -3.80
C THR A 299 -4.00 18.84 -3.05
N ALA A 300 -3.39 17.89 -3.75
CA ALA A 300 -2.37 17.02 -3.20
C ALA A 300 -1.32 16.69 -4.28
N ASP A 301 -0.05 16.79 -3.90
CA ASP A 301 1.07 16.61 -4.81
C ASP A 301 1.29 15.13 -5.14
N ALA A 302 1.86 14.86 -6.31
CA ALA A 302 2.27 13.50 -6.65
C ALA A 302 3.29 12.96 -5.64
N GLY A 303 3.15 11.69 -5.24
CA GLY A 303 3.94 11.06 -4.19
C GLY A 303 3.46 11.36 -2.76
N THR A 304 2.40 12.16 -2.58
CA THR A 304 1.75 12.35 -1.28
C THR A 304 0.56 11.42 -1.12
N THR A 305 0.21 11.09 0.13
CA THR A 305 -0.94 10.23 0.44
C THR A 305 -2.20 11.04 0.73
N TYR A 306 -3.35 10.51 0.30
CA TYR A 306 -4.67 11.08 0.54
C TYR A 306 -5.70 9.97 0.84
N THR A 307 -6.66 10.23 1.73
CA THR A 307 -7.77 9.30 2.03
C THR A 307 -9.03 9.75 1.34
N PHE A 308 -9.50 8.98 0.36
CA PHE A 308 -10.75 9.24 -0.33
C PHE A 308 -11.91 8.53 0.39
N THR A 309 -13.06 9.18 0.43
CA THR A 309 -14.30 8.67 1.07
C THR A 309 -15.33 8.21 0.04
N GLY A 310 -14.93 8.11 -1.22
CA GLY A 310 -15.79 7.71 -2.32
C GLY A 310 -15.08 7.79 -3.66
N ASN A 311 -15.73 7.29 -4.70
CA ASN A 311 -15.25 7.39 -6.07
C ASN A 311 -14.96 8.85 -6.42
N THR A 312 -13.73 9.13 -6.84
CA THR A 312 -13.25 10.50 -7.00
C THR A 312 -12.45 10.63 -8.28
N THR A 313 -12.75 11.69 -9.05
CA THR A 313 -11.88 12.12 -10.14
C THR A 313 -10.90 13.16 -9.61
N VAL A 314 -9.61 12.96 -9.88
CA VAL A 314 -8.56 13.96 -9.63
C VAL A 314 -8.14 14.60 -10.95
N TYR A 315 -7.89 15.91 -10.91
CA TYR A 315 -7.69 16.73 -12.09
C TYR A 315 -6.27 17.30 -12.09
N ALA A 316 -5.56 17.20 -13.21
CA ALA A 316 -4.23 17.77 -13.33
C ALA A 316 -4.28 19.30 -13.20
N VAL A 317 -3.43 19.87 -12.34
CA VAL A 317 -3.28 21.32 -12.21
C VAL A 317 -1.97 21.73 -12.86
N TYR A 318 -2.03 22.74 -13.72
CA TYR A 318 -0.88 23.21 -14.49
C TYR A 318 -0.51 24.66 -14.19
N ARG A 319 0.76 25.00 -14.36
CA ARG A 319 1.31 26.37 -14.30
C ARG A 319 2.07 26.72 -15.58
N ASP A 320 2.22 28.00 -15.91
CA ASP A 320 2.96 28.45 -17.10
C ASP A 320 4.44 28.07 -17.08
N SER A 321 4.93 27.47 -18.17
CA SER A 321 6.32 27.07 -18.37
C SER A 321 7.26 28.26 -18.63
N VAL A 322 6.73 29.47 -18.78
CA VAL A 322 7.49 30.72 -18.94
C VAL A 322 8.03 31.29 -17.63
N SER A 323 7.78 30.65 -16.48
CA SER A 323 8.60 30.86 -15.28
C SER A 323 9.97 30.14 -15.36
N ARG A 324 10.58 30.06 -16.55
CA ARG A 324 11.98 29.66 -16.71
C ARG A 324 12.84 30.89 -16.53
N LEU A 325 13.48 30.99 -15.38
CA LEU A 325 14.54 31.98 -15.16
C LEU A 325 15.63 31.76 -16.21
N TYR A 326 15.95 32.79 -16.98
CA TYR A 326 16.97 32.74 -18.03
C TYR A 326 18.05 33.77 -17.73
N ALA A 327 19.29 33.31 -17.57
CA ALA A 327 20.45 34.17 -17.35
C ALA A 327 21.50 33.91 -18.44
N GLU A 328 22.06 34.98 -19.00
CA GLU A 328 23.20 34.90 -19.90
C GLU A 328 24.46 35.43 -19.21
N TRP A 329 25.58 34.74 -19.44
CA TRP A 329 26.88 35.18 -18.94
C TRP A 329 27.95 35.01 -20.02
N THR A 330 28.75 36.05 -20.23
CA THR A 330 29.86 36.02 -21.18
C THR A 330 31.15 35.71 -20.43
N LYS A 331 31.96 34.76 -20.93
CA LYS A 331 33.24 34.41 -20.32
C LYS A 331 34.11 35.64 -20.12
N GLY A 332 34.49 35.89 -18.86
CA GLY A 332 35.29 37.05 -18.46
C GLY A 332 34.48 38.29 -18.03
N SER A 333 33.16 38.20 -17.94
CA SER A 333 32.32 39.29 -17.40
C SER A 333 32.39 39.36 -15.87
N ASP A 334 32.48 40.58 -15.34
CA ASP A 334 32.43 40.85 -13.88
C ASP A 334 30.99 40.92 -13.34
N THR A 335 29.97 40.87 -14.21
CA THR A 335 28.56 40.83 -13.79
C THR A 335 28.13 39.39 -13.54
N PRO A 336 27.56 39.03 -12.38
CA PRO A 336 27.16 37.67 -12.08
C PRO A 336 25.90 37.25 -12.85
N ALA A 337 25.80 35.95 -13.17
CA ALA A 337 24.54 35.36 -13.60
C ALA A 337 23.66 35.09 -12.38
N SER A 338 22.40 35.52 -12.42
CA SER A 338 21.49 35.34 -11.26
C SER A 338 20.11 34.83 -11.63
N PHE A 339 19.51 34.12 -10.68
CA PHE A 339 18.21 33.47 -10.74
C PHE A 339 17.43 33.83 -9.47
N THR A 340 16.12 34.06 -9.58
CA THR A 340 15.25 34.34 -8.42
C THR A 340 14.18 33.27 -8.33
N SER A 341 14.20 32.47 -7.27
CA SER A 341 13.14 31.52 -6.95
C SER A 341 12.12 32.16 -6.00
N ASP A 342 10.84 31.83 -6.16
CA ASP A 342 9.78 32.32 -5.26
C ASP A 342 9.80 31.63 -3.89
N ALA A 343 10.68 30.64 -3.67
CA ALA A 343 10.86 29.99 -2.38
C ALA A 343 11.51 30.92 -1.34
N GLU A 344 11.04 30.86 -0.10
CA GLU A 344 11.68 31.50 1.04
C GLU A 344 13.10 30.97 1.25
N LEU A 345 14.02 31.83 1.66
CA LEU A 345 15.43 31.45 1.85
C LEU A 345 15.60 30.37 2.94
N THR A 346 14.69 30.32 3.91
CA THR A 346 14.68 29.30 4.98
C THR A 346 14.38 27.90 4.45
N ASP A 347 13.76 27.78 3.28
CA ASP A 347 13.41 26.51 2.65
C ASP A 347 14.42 26.09 1.57
N PHE A 348 15.32 26.99 1.18
CA PHE A 348 16.36 26.71 0.20
C PHE A 348 17.32 25.61 0.69
N LEU A 349 17.61 24.64 -0.19
CA LEU A 349 18.51 23.52 0.10
C LEU A 349 19.83 23.65 -0.67
N TYR A 350 19.77 23.63 -2.00
CA TYR A 350 20.94 23.69 -2.88
C TYR A 350 20.56 24.07 -4.33
N VAL A 351 21.58 24.33 -5.15
CA VAL A 351 21.44 24.58 -6.59
C VAL A 351 22.15 23.49 -7.37
N MET A 352 21.55 23.04 -8.48
CA MET A 352 22.21 22.17 -9.46
C MET A 352 22.43 22.91 -10.77
N VAL A 353 23.55 22.65 -11.44
CA VAL A 353 23.85 23.10 -12.80
C VAL A 353 24.27 21.90 -13.63
N SER A 354 23.54 21.62 -14.73
CA SER A 354 23.78 20.43 -15.58
C SER A 354 23.89 19.14 -14.74
N ASP A 355 22.89 18.90 -13.91
CA ASP A 355 22.74 17.72 -13.02
C ASP A 355 23.80 17.56 -11.92
N ASN A 356 24.67 18.55 -11.73
CA ASN A 356 25.68 18.56 -10.67
C ASN A 356 25.30 19.56 -9.58
N VAL A 357 25.32 19.13 -8.31
CA VAL A 357 25.16 20.03 -7.16
C VAL A 357 26.33 21.01 -7.12
N VAL A 358 26.01 22.31 -7.09
CA VAL A 358 27.00 23.37 -7.01
C VAL A 358 27.44 23.54 -5.56
N ASP A 359 28.75 23.56 -5.31
CA ASP A 359 29.31 23.86 -4.00
C ASP A 359 28.79 25.22 -3.49
N PRO A 360 28.28 25.34 -2.24
CA PRO A 360 27.78 26.59 -1.68
C PRO A 360 28.79 27.74 -1.72
N GLY A 361 30.10 27.45 -1.73
CA GLY A 361 31.16 28.44 -1.91
C GLY A 361 31.16 29.12 -3.28
N ASN A 362 30.39 28.63 -4.27
CA ASN A 362 30.35 29.10 -5.65
C ASN A 362 29.12 29.95 -6.02
N TYR A 363 28.21 30.20 -5.07
CA TYR A 363 27.10 31.13 -5.26
C TYR A 363 26.75 31.85 -3.96
N ASP A 364 26.11 33.01 -4.09
CA ASP A 364 25.51 33.71 -2.97
C ASP A 364 23.98 33.54 -3.03
N ALA A 365 23.36 33.20 -1.90
CA ALA A 365 21.90 33.09 -1.75
C ALA A 365 21.40 34.17 -0.78
N THR A 366 20.47 35.03 -1.21
CA THR A 366 20.00 36.18 -0.40
C THR A 366 18.48 36.20 -0.21
N ALA A 367 18.02 36.90 0.85
CA ALA A 367 16.63 36.91 1.31
C ALA A 367 15.73 37.88 0.54
N GLY A 368 14.43 37.55 0.46
CA GLY A 368 13.42 38.20 -0.37
C GLY A 368 13.28 37.52 -1.73
N SER A 369 12.51 36.43 -1.81
CA SER A 369 12.56 35.41 -2.88
C SER A 369 13.99 34.90 -3.10
N THR A 370 14.26 33.61 -2.86
CA THR A 370 15.64 33.07 -2.91
C THR A 370 16.37 33.46 -4.19
N LYS A 371 17.30 34.43 -4.09
CA LYS A 371 18.10 34.91 -5.21
C LYS A 371 19.47 34.26 -5.19
N ILE A 372 19.76 33.49 -6.23
CA ILE A 372 21.05 32.83 -6.45
C ILE A 372 21.88 33.67 -7.41
N ALA A 373 23.07 34.08 -6.99
CA ALA A 373 24.07 34.72 -7.84
C ALA A 373 25.32 33.85 -7.92
N PHE A 374 25.67 33.36 -9.11
CA PHE A 374 26.85 32.52 -9.30
C PHE A 374 28.14 33.35 -9.33
N LYS A 375 29.20 32.85 -8.69
CA LYS A 375 30.51 33.49 -8.67
C LYS A 375 31.21 33.34 -10.02
N ALA A 376 31.93 34.38 -10.43
CA ALA A 376 32.58 34.43 -11.74
C ALA A 376 33.55 33.26 -11.97
N ASP A 377 34.30 32.83 -10.94
CA ASP A 377 35.26 31.73 -11.09
C ASP A 377 34.59 30.39 -11.35
N PHE A 378 33.43 30.13 -10.73
CA PHE A 378 32.61 28.96 -11.06
C PHE A 378 32.09 29.03 -12.50
N LEU A 379 31.53 30.18 -12.90
CA LEU A 379 31.01 30.36 -14.26
C LEU A 379 32.08 30.18 -15.35
N LYS A 380 33.35 30.51 -15.07
CA LYS A 380 34.48 30.26 -16.00
C LYS A 380 34.75 28.77 -16.23
N THR A 381 34.43 27.91 -15.27
CA THR A 381 34.64 26.44 -15.39
C THR A 381 33.66 25.78 -16.36
N LEU A 382 32.51 26.41 -16.60
CA LEU A 382 31.48 25.85 -17.47
C LEU A 382 31.87 25.95 -18.96
N SER A 383 31.46 24.95 -19.74
CA SER A 383 31.58 25.00 -21.19
C SER A 383 30.72 26.11 -21.78
N GLU A 384 31.02 26.55 -23.00
CA GLU A 384 30.11 27.44 -23.74
C GLU A 384 28.85 26.65 -24.13
N GLY A 385 27.67 27.28 -24.06
CA GLY A 385 26.40 26.61 -24.35
C GLY A 385 25.32 26.85 -23.30
N LEU A 386 24.25 26.05 -23.36
CA LEU A 386 23.12 26.11 -22.44
C LEU A 386 23.30 25.09 -21.31
N HIS A 387 23.10 25.53 -20.09
CA HIS A 387 23.18 24.73 -18.88
C HIS A 387 21.85 24.81 -18.12
N PRO A 388 21.16 23.68 -17.89
CA PRO A 388 20.01 23.64 -16.99
C PRO A 388 20.42 24.03 -15.57
N VAL A 389 19.55 24.76 -14.88
CA VAL A 389 19.72 25.17 -13.48
C VAL A 389 18.49 24.77 -12.68
N ASN A 390 18.68 24.07 -11.57
CA ASN A 390 17.59 23.72 -10.66
C ASN A 390 17.89 24.33 -9.29
N ILE A 391 16.99 25.18 -8.79
CA ILE A 391 17.03 25.70 -7.41
C ILE A 391 16.08 24.84 -6.59
N VAL A 392 16.62 24.07 -5.64
CA VAL A 392 15.87 23.10 -4.85
C VAL A 392 15.57 23.66 -3.48
N SER A 393 14.30 23.61 -3.07
CA SER A 393 13.82 23.96 -1.74
C SER A 393 13.00 22.81 -1.14
N ARG A 394 12.64 22.92 0.14
CA ARG A 394 11.67 22.03 0.79
C ARG A 394 10.26 22.14 0.19
N THR A 395 9.98 23.21 -0.53
CA THR A 395 8.69 23.53 -1.15
C THR A 395 8.64 23.18 -2.65
N GLY A 396 9.74 22.66 -3.22
CA GLY A 396 9.78 22.20 -4.61
C GLY A 396 11.06 22.58 -5.36
N ILE A 397 11.01 22.47 -6.69
CA ILE A 397 12.13 22.78 -7.58
C ILE A 397 11.74 23.92 -8.53
N THR A 398 12.59 24.94 -8.59
CA THR A 398 12.53 26.02 -9.58
C THR A 398 13.53 25.74 -10.69
N TYR A 399 13.06 25.74 -11.94
CA TYR A 399 13.87 25.42 -13.12
C TYR A 399 14.30 26.68 -13.87
N GLY A 400 15.55 26.72 -14.32
CA GLY A 400 16.14 27.81 -15.08
C GLY A 400 17.15 27.32 -16.12
N ILE A 401 17.62 28.25 -16.96
CA ILE A 401 18.67 27.99 -17.96
C ILE A 401 19.74 29.09 -17.86
N LEU A 402 20.99 28.68 -17.75
CA LEU A 402 22.19 29.52 -17.81
C LEU A 402 22.86 29.36 -19.18
N LYS A 403 23.03 30.45 -19.93
CA LYS A 403 23.78 30.44 -21.18
C LYS A 403 25.17 31.03 -21.01
N ILE A 404 26.20 30.25 -21.30
CA ILE A 404 27.61 30.67 -21.30
C ILE A 404 28.03 31.04 -22.73
N LYS A 405 28.48 32.28 -22.94
CA LYS A 405 28.88 32.84 -24.23
C LYS A 405 30.39 33.06 -24.31
N SER A 406 30.96 32.90 -25.51
CA SER A 406 32.35 33.27 -25.79
C SER A 406 32.55 34.80 -25.68
N PRO A 407 33.77 35.28 -25.35
CA PRO A 407 34.08 36.71 -25.38
C PRO A 407 33.94 37.28 -26.81
N PRO A 408 33.60 38.57 -26.97
CA PRO A 408 33.61 39.22 -28.28
C PRO A 408 35.00 39.10 -28.93
N ALA A 409 35.08 38.72 -30.20
CA ALA A 409 36.35 38.68 -30.93
C ALA A 409 36.99 40.08 -30.96
N PRO A 410 38.32 40.22 -30.76
CA PRO A 410 38.98 41.52 -30.84
C PRO A 410 38.80 42.11 -32.25
N PRO A 411 38.68 43.44 -32.37
CA PRO A 411 38.51 44.09 -33.66
C PRO A 411 39.69 43.78 -34.59
N LYS A 412 39.41 43.31 -35.80
CA LYS A 412 40.44 43.04 -36.83
C LYS A 412 41.14 44.36 -37.18
N THR A 413 42.41 44.51 -36.84
CA THR A 413 43.26 45.58 -37.34
C THR A 413 43.60 45.32 -38.81
N SER A 414 43.04 46.10 -39.72
CA SER A 414 43.41 46.07 -41.15
C SER A 414 44.71 46.84 -41.35
N VAL A 415 45.81 46.14 -41.62
CA VAL A 415 47.05 46.75 -42.15
C VAL A 415 46.89 46.92 -43.67
N PRO A 416 47.23 48.08 -44.28
CA PRO A 416 47.08 48.28 -45.72
C PRO A 416 48.10 47.44 -46.51
N ARG A 417 47.62 46.70 -47.52
CA ARG A 417 48.46 46.00 -48.50
C ARG A 417 48.86 47.00 -49.60
N THR A 418 50.13 47.36 -49.67
CA THR A 418 50.74 47.87 -50.93
C THR A 418 51.15 46.69 -51.78
N GLY A 419 50.81 46.76 -53.07
CA GLY A 419 50.85 45.65 -54.00
C GLY A 419 52.22 45.31 -54.60
N ASP A 420 52.13 44.22 -55.36
CA ASP A 420 52.88 43.81 -56.55
C ASP A 420 54.26 43.13 -56.42
N GLY A 421 54.35 41.99 -57.13
CA GLY A 421 55.59 41.31 -57.53
C GLY A 421 55.59 39.81 -57.22
N MET A 422 54.96 38.93 -58.02
CA MET A 422 55.55 38.17 -59.14
C MET A 422 56.61 37.09 -58.79
N GLY A 423 56.20 35.82 -58.96
CA GLY A 423 57.00 34.63 -59.36
C GLY A 423 57.84 33.93 -58.28
N ILE A 424 58.17 32.62 -58.30
CA ILE A 424 58.01 31.49 -59.23
C ILE A 424 58.53 30.23 -58.45
N TYR A 425 57.82 29.08 -58.52
CA TYR A 425 58.25 27.65 -58.41
C TYR A 425 59.09 27.12 -57.20
N THR A 426 58.77 25.99 -56.53
CA THR A 426 58.85 24.59 -57.02
C THR A 426 58.34 23.52 -56.00
N LEU A 427 57.79 22.40 -56.53
CA LEU A 427 57.88 20.97 -56.11
C LEU A 427 56.93 20.35 -55.02
N PRO A 428 56.65 19.00 -55.06
CA PRO A 428 55.30 18.39 -54.95
C PRO A 428 55.21 17.16 -53.98
N ALA A 429 54.17 16.31 -54.15
CA ALA A 429 53.94 14.93 -53.63
C ALA A 429 53.12 14.82 -52.32
N LEU A 430 52.23 13.84 -52.04
CA LEU A 430 51.85 12.56 -52.68
C LEU A 430 50.55 12.03 -51.98
N MET A 431 49.69 11.29 -52.73
CA MET A 431 48.81 10.15 -52.32
C MET A 431 47.68 10.34 -51.26
N LEU A 432 46.51 9.67 -51.26
CA LEU A 432 45.81 8.68 -52.12
C LEU A 432 44.33 8.56 -51.64
N LEU A 433 43.42 8.40 -52.62
CA LEU A 433 42.13 7.66 -52.72
C LEU A 433 41.48 7.04 -51.46
N SER A 434 40.17 7.20 -51.15
CA SER A 434 38.90 6.71 -51.79
C SER A 434 38.89 5.20 -52.10
N ALA A 435 37.88 4.35 -51.92
CA ALA A 435 36.42 4.40 -52.14
C ALA A 435 35.83 3.09 -51.52
N GLY A 436 34.54 2.92 -51.19
CA GLY A 436 33.38 2.81 -52.10
C GLY A 436 33.60 1.72 -53.16
N THR A 437 32.87 0.60 -53.26
CA THR A 437 31.45 0.53 -53.60
C THR A 437 31.02 -0.94 -53.86
N ILE A 438 29.78 -1.27 -53.46
CA ILE A 438 28.69 -1.96 -54.20
C ILE A 438 29.03 -3.13 -55.15
N ILE A 439 28.34 -4.27 -55.00
CA ILE A 439 27.55 -4.94 -56.09
C ILE A 439 26.60 -6.02 -55.53
N LEU A 440 25.43 -6.05 -56.18
CA LEU A 440 24.22 -6.87 -56.07
C LEU A 440 24.41 -8.40 -56.32
N LEU A 441 23.37 -9.14 -55.87
CA LEU A 441 22.58 -10.17 -56.60
C LEU A 441 22.79 -11.69 -56.34
N ILE A 442 21.66 -12.32 -55.97
CA ILE A 442 21.11 -13.66 -56.34
C ILE A 442 20.97 -14.73 -55.23
N ARG A 443 19.69 -14.95 -54.87
CA ARG A 443 18.92 -16.20 -54.60
C ARG A 443 19.66 -17.43 -54.03
N ARG A 444 19.12 -17.97 -52.92
CA ARG A 444 18.36 -19.25 -52.93
C ARG A 444 17.64 -19.52 -51.59
N ARG A 445 16.37 -19.92 -51.70
CA ARG A 445 15.57 -20.60 -50.67
C ARG A 445 16.28 -21.85 -50.14
N LYS A 446 16.16 -22.13 -48.84
CA LYS A 446 15.85 -23.48 -48.33
C LYS A 446 15.12 -23.38 -46.99
N ALA A 447 13.95 -24.01 -46.95
CA ALA A 447 13.21 -24.37 -45.75
C ALA A 447 13.92 -25.52 -45.02
N SER A 448 13.66 -25.65 -43.70
CA SER A 448 13.29 -26.91 -43.01
C SER A 448 13.70 -26.91 -41.54
N GLN A 449 12.69 -27.05 -40.66
CA GLN A 449 12.64 -27.82 -39.40
C GLN A 449 13.63 -27.42 -38.28
N LYS A 450 13.20 -27.22 -37.04
CA LYS A 450 12.29 -28.04 -36.23
C LYS A 450 11.73 -27.21 -35.08
#